data_AF-A0A9W4LK73-F1
#
_entry.id   AF-A0A9W4LK73-F1
#
_cell.length_a   1.000
_cell.length_b   1.000
_cell.length_c   1.000
_cell.angle_alpha   90.00
_cell.angle_beta   90.00
_cell.angle_gamma   90.00
#
_symmetry.space_group_name_H-M   'P 1'
#
loop_
_entity.id
_entity.type
_entity.pdbx_description
1 polymer ?
#
loop_
_entity_poly.entity_id
_entity_poly.type
_entity_poly.pdbx_seq_one_letter_code
_entity_poly.pdbx_strand_id
1 'polypeptide(L)'
;MSKLVPMAKDGEMLSVHPSTVDEHQRLGWSVSQKQAAPAEAPELPKENDDGAPVVEIPADWRDLKWFSMKALAANFTDQPIENKPEAEKIIEAELERRGKA
;
A
#
# COMPACT_ATOMS: atom_id res chain seq x y z
N MET A 1 -20.66 -4.51 31.22
CA MET A 1 -21.23 -4.48 29.86
C MET A 1 -20.27 -5.23 28.95
N SER A 2 -20.60 -6.44 28.51
CA SER A 2 -19.75 -7.20 27.59
C SER A 2 -19.81 -6.58 26.20
N LYS A 3 -18.65 -6.32 25.59
CA LYS A 3 -18.56 -5.80 24.21
C LYS A 3 -18.81 -6.96 23.25
N LEU A 4 -19.87 -6.86 22.45
CA LEU A 4 -20.16 -7.82 21.39
C LEU A 4 -19.18 -7.63 20.23
N VAL A 5 -18.79 -8.75 19.63
CA VAL A 5 -17.87 -8.85 18.51
C VAL A 5 -18.69 -9.00 17.23
N PRO A 6 -18.68 -8.01 16.33
CA PRO A 6 -19.28 -8.15 15.01
C PRO A 6 -18.54 -9.19 14.18
N MET A 7 -19.29 -10.10 13.57
CA MET A 7 -18.84 -11.16 12.67
C MET A 7 -19.66 -11.10 11.38
N ALA A 8 -19.07 -11.53 10.26
CA ALA A 8 -19.77 -11.67 8.99
C ALA A 8 -19.48 -13.00 8.31
N LYS A 9 -20.46 -13.48 7.55
CA LYS A 9 -20.40 -14.69 6.74
C LYS A 9 -21.35 -14.55 5.55
N ASP A 10 -20.86 -14.79 4.33
CA ASP A 10 -21.67 -14.77 3.11
C ASP A 10 -22.51 -13.48 2.90
N GLY A 11 -22.01 -12.34 3.38
CA GLY A 11 -22.71 -11.05 3.32
C GLY A 11 -23.70 -10.78 4.47
N GLU A 12 -23.92 -11.74 5.36
CA GLU A 12 -24.67 -11.57 6.61
C GLU A 12 -23.75 -11.09 7.73
N MET A 13 -24.23 -10.18 8.58
CA MET A 13 -23.48 -9.64 9.71
C MET A 13 -24.22 -9.92 11.04
N LEU A 14 -23.50 -10.51 11.99
CA LEU A 14 -23.99 -10.91 13.31
C LEU A 14 -23.09 -10.36 14.42
N SER A 15 -23.64 -9.91 15.54
CA SER A 15 -22.84 -9.50 16.70
C SER A 15 -22.89 -10.58 17.77
N VAL A 16 -21.75 -11.23 18.04
CA VAL A 16 -21.66 -12.36 18.97
C VAL A 16 -20.86 -12.03 20.22
N HIS A 17 -20.96 -12.85 21.26
CA HIS A 17 -20.16 -12.66 22.46
C HIS A 17 -18.70 -13.16 22.21
N PRO A 18 -17.65 -12.54 22.79
CA PRO A 18 -16.26 -12.98 22.60
C PRO A 18 -16.03 -14.46 22.94
N SER A 19 -16.79 -15.02 23.89
CA SER A 19 -16.69 -16.45 24.23
C SER A 19 -17.18 -17.41 23.16
N THR A 20 -17.96 -16.94 22.17
CA THR A 20 -18.51 -17.76 21.08
C THR A 20 -17.83 -17.49 19.75
N VAL A 21 -16.83 -16.60 19.70
CA VAL A 21 -16.13 -16.21 18.46
C VAL A 21 -15.41 -17.40 17.84
N ASP A 22 -14.71 -18.22 18.63
CA ASP A 22 -13.98 -19.40 18.13
C ASP A 22 -14.92 -20.40 17.45
N GLU A 23 -16.10 -20.64 18.03
CA GLU A 23 -17.12 -21.52 17.45
C GLU A 23 -17.65 -20.96 16.12
N HIS A 24 -17.95 -19.66 16.06
CA HIS A 24 -18.41 -19.03 14.84
C HIS A 24 -17.31 -19.02 13.76
N GLN A 25 -16.04 -18.84 14.14
CA GLN A 25 -14.89 -18.97 13.21
C GLN A 25 -14.79 -20.36 12.60
N ARG A 26 -14.99 -21.42 13.40
CA ARG A 26 -15.05 -22.80 12.87
C ARG A 26 -16.22 -23.02 11.93
N LEU A 27 -17.32 -22.30 12.12
CA LEU A 27 -18.50 -22.33 11.25
C LEU A 27 -18.35 -21.43 10.00
N GLY A 28 -17.18 -20.83 9.78
CA GLY A 28 -16.87 -20.00 8.62
C GLY A 28 -17.28 -18.53 8.77
N TRP A 29 -17.59 -18.07 9.98
CA TRP A 29 -17.81 -16.65 10.25
C TRP A 29 -16.49 -15.95 10.55
N SER A 30 -16.29 -14.76 9.99
CA SER A 30 -15.09 -13.96 10.23
C SER A 30 -15.41 -12.73 11.05
N VAL A 31 -14.53 -12.34 11.98
CA VAL A 31 -14.73 -11.11 12.77
C VAL A 31 -14.68 -9.90 11.84
N SER A 32 -15.81 -9.23 11.68
CA SER A 32 -15.89 -7.97 10.95
C SER A 32 -15.55 -6.85 11.90
N GLN A 33 -14.28 -6.51 12.03
CA GLN A 33 -13.93 -5.19 12.56
C GLN A 33 -14.64 -4.14 11.71
N LYS A 34 -15.73 -3.56 12.24
CA LYS A 34 -16.45 -2.47 11.59
C LYS A 34 -15.45 -1.34 11.37
N GLN A 35 -15.04 -1.25 10.11
CA GLN A 35 -14.11 -0.31 9.55
C GLN A 35 -14.55 1.11 9.91
N ALA A 36 -13.85 1.72 10.87
CA ALA A 36 -13.75 3.17 10.94
C ALA A 36 -12.76 3.59 9.84
N ALA A 37 -13.25 3.70 8.59
CA ALA A 37 -12.51 4.08 7.38
C ALA A 37 -11.29 3.19 7.02
N PRO A 38 -11.07 2.86 5.74
CA PRO A 38 -9.75 2.45 5.32
C PRO A 38 -8.86 3.69 5.26
N ALA A 39 -7.98 3.85 6.24
CA ALA A 39 -6.70 4.53 6.00
C ALA A 39 -5.65 3.54 5.44
N GLU A 40 -6.06 2.33 5.04
CA GLU A 40 -5.22 1.38 4.33
C GLU A 40 -5.92 0.99 3.02
N ALA A 41 -5.40 1.58 1.96
CA ALA A 41 -5.55 1.17 0.57
C ALA A 41 -5.13 -0.32 0.42
N PRO A 42 -5.61 -1.04 -0.61
CA PRO A 42 -5.55 -2.49 -0.65
C PRO A 42 -4.11 -3.02 -0.52
N GLU A 43 -3.87 -3.84 0.51
CA GLU A 43 -2.69 -4.69 0.58
C GLU A 43 -2.80 -5.76 -0.51
N LEU A 44 -2.20 -5.43 -1.66
CA LEU A 44 -1.85 -6.38 -2.70
C LEU A 44 -0.97 -7.49 -2.07
N PRO A 45 -1.17 -8.77 -2.43
CA PRO A 45 -0.20 -9.80 -2.10
C PRO A 45 1.11 -9.44 -2.79
N LYS A 46 2.11 -9.00 -2.03
CA LYS A 46 3.50 -8.93 -2.51
C LYS A 46 4.15 -10.30 -2.34
N GLU A 47 3.55 -11.30 -2.98
CA GLU A 47 4.33 -12.41 -3.49
C GLU A 47 5.05 -11.88 -4.73
N ASN A 48 6.31 -11.49 -4.54
CA ASN A 48 7.36 -11.49 -5.56
C ASN A 48 8.69 -11.58 -4.81
N ASP A 49 9.08 -12.83 -4.55
CA ASP A 49 10.36 -13.42 -4.95
C ASP A 49 11.44 -12.41 -5.44
N ASP A 50 12.60 -12.43 -4.76
CA ASP A 50 13.94 -12.08 -5.25
C ASP A 50 14.06 -11.09 -6.43
N GLY A 51 14.30 -9.82 -6.10
CA GLY A 51 14.79 -8.81 -7.03
C GLY A 51 14.06 -7.48 -6.86
N ALA A 52 14.76 -6.46 -6.35
CA ALA A 52 14.25 -5.09 -6.37
C ALA A 52 13.72 -4.78 -7.79
N PRO A 53 12.47 -4.29 -7.96
CA PRO A 53 11.99 -3.92 -9.27
C PRO A 53 12.96 -2.89 -9.83
N VAL A 54 13.60 -3.21 -10.96
CA VAL A 54 14.40 -2.25 -11.71
C VAL A 54 13.41 -1.19 -12.18
N VAL A 55 13.23 -0.14 -11.40
CA VAL A 55 12.31 0.96 -11.74
C VAL A 55 12.87 1.62 -12.99
N GLU A 56 12.23 1.38 -14.13
CA GLU A 56 12.60 2.00 -15.41
C GLU A 56 12.23 3.48 -15.39
N ILE A 57 13.20 4.32 -15.76
CA ILE A 57 12.99 5.76 -15.89
C ILE A 57 12.57 6.02 -17.35
N PRO A 58 11.31 6.40 -17.62
CA PRO A 58 10.85 6.69 -18.98
C PRO A 58 11.56 7.92 -19.56
N ALA A 59 11.76 8.00 -20.88
CA ALA A 59 12.45 9.14 -21.50
C ALA A 59 11.74 10.49 -21.25
N ASP A 60 10.41 10.47 -21.23
CA ASP A 60 9.56 11.65 -20.99
C ASP A 60 9.32 11.89 -19.49
N TRP A 61 10.23 11.45 -18.61
CA TRP A 61 10.05 11.54 -17.15
C TRP A 61 9.87 12.99 -16.67
N ARG A 62 10.42 13.98 -17.39
CA ARG A 62 10.29 15.42 -17.10
C ARG A 62 8.89 15.98 -17.39
N ASP A 63 8.18 15.37 -18.32
CA ASP A 63 6.81 15.72 -18.72
C ASP A 63 5.74 15.02 -17.87
N LEU A 64 6.16 14.10 -16.98
CA LEU A 64 5.26 13.47 -16.04
C LEU A 64 4.60 14.50 -15.11
N LYS A 65 3.34 14.22 -14.76
CA LYS A 65 2.64 14.98 -13.73
C LYS A 65 3.41 14.92 -12.42
N TRP A 66 3.38 16.01 -11.65
CA TRP A 66 4.10 16.16 -10.37
C TRP A 66 4.01 14.92 -9.46
N PHE A 67 2.81 14.36 -9.24
CA PHE A 67 2.63 13.17 -8.40
C PHE A 67 3.35 11.92 -8.96
N SER A 68 3.34 11.74 -10.28
CA SER A 68 4.01 10.62 -10.95
C SER A 68 5.53 10.78 -10.93
N MET A 69 6.03 12.01 -11.14
CA MET A 69 7.45 12.33 -11.01
C MET A 69 7.94 12.14 -9.57
N LYS A 70 7.17 12.60 -8.57
CA LYS A 70 7.48 12.40 -7.16
C LYS A 70 7.50 10.92 -6.79
N ALA A 71 6.54 10.13 -7.26
CA ALA A 71 6.51 8.69 -7.05
C ALA A 71 7.74 8.02 -7.69
N LEU A 72 8.12 8.40 -8.90
CA LEU A 72 9.31 7.89 -9.59
C LEU A 72 10.58 8.21 -8.79
N ALA A 73 10.77 9.46 -8.39
CA ALA A 73 11.90 9.89 -7.58
C ALA A 73 11.95 9.20 -6.20
N ALA A 74 10.80 8.95 -5.56
CA ALA A 74 10.72 8.26 -4.27
C ALA A 74 11.16 6.79 -4.33
N ASN A 75 11.30 6.20 -5.52
CA ASN A 75 11.92 4.87 -5.64
C ASN A 75 13.45 4.90 -5.52
N PHE A 76 14.06 6.09 -5.61
CA PHE A 76 15.51 6.27 -5.60
C PHE A 76 16.01 7.03 -4.36
N THR A 77 15.10 7.50 -3.50
CA THR A 77 15.45 8.18 -2.26
C THR A 77 14.51 7.76 -1.13
N ASP A 78 15.05 7.64 0.08
CA ASP A 78 14.27 7.47 1.31
C ASP A 78 13.85 8.82 1.91
N GLN A 79 14.30 9.95 1.32
CA GLN A 79 14.00 11.29 1.83
C GLN A 79 12.65 11.81 1.29
N PRO A 80 11.92 12.61 2.09
CA PRO A 80 10.69 13.23 1.65
C PRO A 80 10.98 14.25 0.55
N ILE A 81 10.38 14.06 -0.61
CA ILE A 81 10.50 14.99 -1.74
C ILE A 81 9.48 16.11 -1.57
N GLU A 82 9.96 17.33 -1.36
CA GLU A 82 9.12 18.48 -1.08
C GLU A 82 8.72 19.22 -2.36
N ASN A 83 9.59 19.24 -3.37
CA ASN A 83 9.41 20.09 -4.56
C ASN A 83 9.79 19.38 -5.87
N LYS A 84 9.26 19.88 -7.00
CA LYS A 84 9.58 19.39 -8.36
C LYS A 84 11.09 19.31 -8.67
N PRO A 85 11.88 20.39 -8.49
CA PRO A 85 13.32 20.35 -8.80
C PRO A 85 14.11 19.34 -7.96
N GLU A 86 13.63 18.99 -6.77
CA GLU A 86 14.24 17.95 -5.94
C GLU A 86 13.99 16.56 -6.52
N ALA A 87 12.75 16.28 -6.94
CA ALA A 87 12.40 15.06 -7.65
C ALA A 87 13.24 14.88 -8.93
N GLU A 88 13.41 15.97 -9.69
CA GLU A 88 14.21 15.97 -10.91
C GLU A 88 15.68 15.61 -10.63
N LYS A 89 16.29 16.21 -9.60
CA LYS A 89 17.66 15.88 -9.19
C LYS A 89 17.84 14.42 -8.79
N ILE A 90 16.87 13.85 -8.10
CA ILE A 90 16.92 12.44 -7.67
C ILE A 90 16.88 11.51 -8.89
N ILE A 91 16.01 11.80 -9.86
CA ILE A 91 15.89 11.01 -11.09
C ILE A 91 17.14 11.16 -11.95
N GLU A 92 17.69 12.36 -12.06
CA GLU A 92 18.95 12.63 -12.77
C GLU A 92 20.13 11.90 -12.13
N ALA A 93 20.26 11.94 -10.80
CA ALA A 93 21.30 11.22 -10.08
C ALA A 93 21.21 9.70 -10.33
N GLU A 94 20.00 9.16 -10.44
CA GLU A 94 19.79 7.76 -10.78
C GLU A 94 20.13 7.47 -12.26
N LEU A 95 19.79 8.36 -13.20
CA LEU A 95 20.19 8.23 -14.61
C LEU A 95 21.71 8.27 -14.77
N GLU A 96 22.39 9.15 -14.03
CA GLU A 96 23.85 9.25 -13.99
C GLU A 96 24.48 7.98 -13.41
N ARG A 97 23.93 7.45 -12.29
CA ARG A 97 24.34 6.16 -11.72
C ARG A 97 24.23 5.02 -12.73
N ARG A 98 23.23 5.06 -13.61
CA ARG A 98 22.98 4.07 -14.66
C ARG A 98 23.75 4.33 -15.96
N GLY A 99 24.51 5.42 -16.05
CA GLY A 99 25.20 5.83 -17.28
C GLY A 99 24.23 6.14 -18.44
N LYS A 100 22.99 6.54 -18.14
CA LYS A 100 21.94 6.90 -19.11
C LYS A 100 21.71 8.41 -19.17
N ALA A 101 22.76 9.20 -18.95
CA ALA A 101 22.73 10.67 -19.03
C ALA A 101 22.58 11.18 -20.47
#